data_AF-A0A8S3I1L8-F1
#
_entry.id   AF-A0A8S3I1L8-F1
#
_cell.length_a   1.000
_cell.length_b   1.000
_cell.length_c   1.000
_cell.angle_alpha   90.00
_cell.angle_beta   90.00
_cell.angle_gamma   90.00
#
_symmetry.space_group_name_H-M   'P 1'
#
loop_
_entity.id
_entity.type
_entity.pdbx_description
1 polymer ?
#
loop_
_entity_poly.entity_id
_entity_poly.type
_entity_poly.pdbx_seq_one_letter_code
_entity_poly.pdbx_strand_id
1 'polypeptide(L)'
;ITRILIPRFFRTLFDGGVNEVYFQLKQTKEIFHNPTLSLDCEQASMVTCFGKPPHIKVCTEGHLILEYTFDDLMRIKSWHFAIKQFRELIPRSIVAIPTDNPSYLDQLSKNLTRSGLTSVMLNFLRLCEILEPMQELMSRHKTTTFSPRDCMKTILHQRWSKTCSGKY
;
A
#
# COMPACT_ATOMS: atom_id res chain seq x y z
N ILE A 1 0.05 -8.08 -0.88
CA ILE A 1 0.77 -7.75 -2.14
C ILE A 1 1.96 -8.69 -2.27
N THR A 2 2.22 -9.24 -3.46
CA THR A 2 3.35 -10.17 -3.69
C THR A 2 4.66 -9.44 -3.93
N ARG A 3 5.80 -10.13 -3.72
CA ARG A 3 7.16 -9.57 -3.86
C ARG A 3 7.40 -8.84 -5.18
N ILE A 4 6.88 -9.38 -6.29
CA ILE A 4 7.05 -8.81 -7.64
C ILE A 4 6.35 -7.45 -7.81
N LEU A 5 5.35 -7.15 -6.99
CA LEU A 5 4.56 -5.93 -7.06
C LEU A 5 5.06 -4.84 -6.10
N ILE A 6 5.97 -5.18 -5.17
CA ILE A 6 6.53 -4.23 -4.19
C ILE A 6 7.20 -3.02 -4.85
N PRO A 7 8.07 -3.17 -5.87
CA PRO A 7 8.68 -2.01 -6.53
C PRO A 7 7.63 -1.08 -7.15
N ARG A 8 6.59 -1.67 -7.77
CA ARG A 8 5.50 -0.89 -8.36
C ARG A 8 4.65 -0.19 -7.31
N PHE A 9 4.39 -0.85 -6.17
CA PHE A 9 3.71 -0.25 -5.02
C PHE A 9 4.39 1.05 -4.59
N PHE A 10 5.70 1.02 -4.30
CA PHE A 10 6.42 2.24 -3.91
C PHE A 10 6.49 3.27 -5.04
N ARG A 11 6.58 2.82 -6.30
CA ARG A 11 6.54 3.74 -7.44
C ARG A 11 5.22 4.52 -7.53
N THR A 12 4.10 3.92 -7.11
CA THR A 12 2.78 4.60 -7.15
C THR A 12 2.68 5.83 -6.25
N LEU A 13 3.52 5.94 -5.21
CA LEU A 13 3.63 7.15 -4.39
C LEU A 13 4.09 8.33 -5.26
N PHE A 14 5.18 8.13 -5.99
CA PHE A 14 5.79 9.14 -6.85
C PHE A 14 4.93 9.45 -8.08
N ASP A 15 4.34 8.42 -8.69
CA ASP A 15 3.37 8.60 -9.78
C ASP A 15 2.13 9.41 -9.28
N GLY A 16 1.87 9.40 -7.96
CA GLY A 16 0.84 10.21 -7.29
C GLY A 16 1.24 11.65 -6.94
N GLY A 17 2.45 12.11 -7.31
CA GLY A 17 2.91 13.48 -7.07
C GLY A 17 3.75 13.69 -5.81
N VAL A 18 4.07 12.61 -5.09
CA VAL A 18 5.01 12.62 -3.96
C VAL A 18 6.44 12.76 -4.48
N ASN A 19 7.25 13.60 -3.85
CA ASN A 19 8.67 13.74 -4.14
C ASN A 19 9.56 13.07 -3.07
N GLU A 20 9.08 13.02 -1.83
CA GLU A 20 9.80 12.44 -0.70
C GLU A 20 8.86 11.60 0.16
N VAL A 21 9.33 10.45 0.61
CA VAL A 21 8.64 9.59 1.57
C VAL A 21 9.63 9.06 2.60
N TYR A 22 9.23 9.08 3.87
CA TYR A 22 10.00 8.48 4.96
C TYR A 22 9.08 7.97 6.06
N PHE A 23 9.60 7.08 6.89
CA PHE A 23 8.90 6.51 8.04
C PHE A 23 9.53 6.99 9.34
N GLN A 24 8.70 7.42 10.28
CA GLN A 24 9.09 7.76 11.64
C GLN A 24 8.51 6.71 12.58
N LEU A 25 9.39 6.02 13.30
CA LEU A 25 9.01 4.99 14.27
C LEU A 25 9.26 5.51 15.68
N LYS A 26 8.26 5.38 16.55
CA LYS A 26 8.36 5.77 17.96
C LYS A 26 8.03 4.57 18.83
N GLN A 27 8.80 4.38 19.90
CA GLN A 27 8.58 3.33 20.90
C GLN A 27 8.46 1.93 20.26
N THR A 28 9.45 1.55 19.44
CA THR A 28 9.51 0.24 18.79
C THR A 28 9.77 -0.86 19.81
N LYS A 29 9.08 -1.98 19.65
CA LYS A 29 9.33 -3.23 20.38
C LYS A 29 9.98 -4.21 19.41
N GLU A 30 11.13 -4.75 19.80
CA GLU A 30 11.85 -5.74 18.99
C GLU A 30 11.80 -7.10 19.68
N ILE A 31 11.42 -8.13 18.93
CA ILE A 31 11.29 -9.50 19.42
C ILE A 31 12.09 -10.41 18.52
N PHE A 32 13.06 -11.10 19.11
CA PHE A 32 13.91 -12.05 18.42
C PHE A 32 13.27 -13.45 18.51
N HIS A 33 12.98 -14.01 17.35
CA HIS A 33 12.66 -15.42 17.16
C HIS A 33 13.78 -16.04 16.31
N ASN A 34 14.16 -17.30 16.52
CA ASN A 34 15.06 -17.94 15.55
C ASN A 34 14.19 -18.59 14.47
N PRO A 35 14.25 -18.21 13.18
CA PRO A 35 15.25 -17.37 12.49
C PRO A 35 14.76 -15.99 12.01
N THR A 36 13.89 -15.30 12.76
CA THR A 36 13.29 -14.02 12.36
C THR A 36 13.29 -12.95 13.46
N LEU A 37 13.53 -11.70 13.08
CA LEU A 37 13.40 -10.55 13.97
C LEU A 37 12.08 -9.82 13.67
N SER A 38 11.23 -9.66 14.67
CA SER A 38 9.98 -8.91 14.56
C SER A 38 10.16 -7.52 15.17
N LEU A 39 9.84 -6.47 14.40
CA LEU A 39 9.73 -5.08 14.87
C LEU A 39 8.27 -4.67 14.88
N ASP A 40 7.77 -4.31 16.05
CA ASP A 40 6.41 -3.86 16.29
C ASP A 40 6.42 -2.38 16.73
N CYS A 41 5.75 -1.51 15.97
CA CYS A 41 5.65 -0.09 16.24
C CYS A 41 4.19 0.39 16.18
N GLU A 42 3.55 0.51 17.33
CA GLU A 42 2.15 0.98 17.44
C GLU A 42 1.96 2.47 17.05
N GLN A 43 3.04 3.26 17.10
CA GLN A 43 3.10 4.70 16.81
C GLN A 43 4.04 4.98 15.63
N ALA A 44 3.77 4.34 14.50
CA ALA A 44 4.48 4.59 13.26
C ALA A 44 3.79 5.69 12.44
N SER A 45 4.58 6.52 11.76
CA SER A 45 4.09 7.55 10.84
C SER A 45 4.80 7.46 9.51
N MET A 46 4.04 7.30 8.43
CA MET A 46 4.49 7.46 7.06
C MET A 46 4.27 8.90 6.65
N VAL A 47 5.35 9.63 6.35
CA VAL A 47 5.29 11.02 5.93
C VAL A 47 5.58 11.09 4.43
N THR A 48 4.69 11.74 3.69
CA THR A 48 4.84 11.98 2.25
C THR A 48 4.81 13.48 1.96
N CYS A 49 5.76 13.97 1.17
CA CYS A 49 5.86 15.37 0.77
C CYS A 49 5.55 15.49 -0.73
N PHE A 50 4.56 16.29 -1.09
CA PHE A 50 4.19 16.52 -2.49
C PHE A 50 5.13 17.52 -3.14
N GLY A 51 5.59 17.22 -4.37
CA GLY A 51 6.60 18.01 -5.05
C GLY A 51 6.08 19.25 -5.77
N LYS A 52 4.79 19.29 -6.10
CA LYS A 52 4.16 20.45 -6.76
C LYS A 52 3.57 21.38 -5.71
N PRO A 53 3.55 22.71 -5.94
CA PRO A 53 2.72 23.61 -5.16
C PRO A 53 1.30 23.03 -5.06
N PRO A 54 0.70 22.93 -3.86
CA PRO A 54 1.06 23.64 -2.64
C PRO A 54 2.05 22.95 -1.67
N HIS A 55 2.88 22.00 -2.13
CA HIS A 55 3.89 21.31 -1.29
C HIS A 55 3.31 20.72 0.00
N ILE A 56 2.11 20.14 -0.10
CA ILE A 56 1.41 19.54 1.02
C ILE A 56 2.25 18.41 1.60
N LYS A 57 2.26 18.32 2.93
CA LYS A 57 2.81 17.18 3.65
C LYS A 57 1.65 16.34 4.20
N VAL A 58 1.63 15.05 3.90
CA VAL A 58 0.63 14.12 4.43
C VAL A 58 1.31 13.20 5.43
N CYS A 59 0.84 13.26 6.68
CA CYS A 59 1.27 12.42 7.78
C CYS A 59 0.24 11.31 7.99
N THR A 60 0.61 10.07 7.70
CA THR A 60 -0.26 8.90 7.84
C THR A 60 0.21 8.08 9.04
N GLU A 61 -0.61 8.04 10.09
CA GLU A 61 -0.27 7.40 11.36
C GLU A 61 -0.92 6.03 11.46
N GLY A 62 -0.19 5.06 12.02
CA GLY A 62 -0.63 3.69 12.08
C GLY A 62 0.25 2.78 12.92
N HIS A 63 -0.08 1.50 12.87
CA HIS A 63 0.69 0.42 13.47
C HIS A 63 1.52 -0.26 12.39
N LEU A 64 2.85 -0.20 12.51
CA LEU A 64 3.78 -0.87 11.61
C LEU A 64 4.34 -2.12 12.27
N ILE A 65 4.20 -3.26 11.60
CA ILE A 65 4.83 -4.51 11.97
C ILE A 65 5.73 -4.94 10.81
N LEU A 66 7.01 -5.13 11.09
CA LEU A 66 8.00 -5.63 10.15
C LEU A 66 8.55 -6.96 10.66
N GLU A 67 8.69 -7.93 9.77
CA GLU A 67 9.42 -9.16 10.04
C GLU A 67 10.68 -9.17 9.17
N TYR A 68 11.83 -9.42 9.77
CA TYR A 68 13.12 -9.50 9.09
C TYR A 68 13.66 -10.93 9.10
N THR A 69 14.41 -11.30 8.06
CA THR A 69 15.29 -12.46 8.11
C THR A 69 16.40 -12.20 9.12
N PHE A 70 16.66 -13.15 10.02
CA PHE A 70 17.79 -13.06 10.95
C PHE A 70 19.05 -13.65 10.30
N ASP A 71 19.50 -12.99 9.23
CA ASP A 71 20.72 -13.28 8.46
C ASP A 71 21.54 -11.99 8.27
N ASP A 72 22.72 -12.09 7.66
CA ASP A 72 23.65 -10.95 7.49
C ASP A 72 23.06 -9.77 6.71
N LEU A 73 22.00 -10.00 5.94
CA LEU A 73 21.38 -8.98 5.08
C LEU A 73 20.17 -8.31 5.74
N MET A 74 19.62 -8.89 6.81
CA MET A 74 18.43 -8.43 7.55
C MET A 74 17.34 -7.87 6.64
N ARG A 75 16.91 -8.68 5.66
CA ARG A 75 15.92 -8.24 4.67
C ARG A 75 14.52 -8.31 5.26
N ILE A 76 13.68 -7.33 4.90
CA ILE A 76 12.26 -7.35 5.25
C ILE A 76 11.59 -8.55 4.56
N LYS A 77 11.16 -9.51 5.37
CA LYS A 77 10.38 -10.69 4.99
C LYS A 77 8.88 -10.36 4.91
N SER A 78 8.37 -9.57 5.86
CA SER A 78 6.98 -9.14 5.91
C SER A 78 6.88 -7.66 6.28
N TRP A 79 5.93 -6.96 5.65
CA TRP A 79 5.60 -5.57 5.94
C TRP A 79 4.09 -5.45 6.12
N HIS A 80 3.66 -5.03 7.30
CA HIS A 80 2.27 -4.74 7.59
C HIS A 80 2.12 -3.34 8.17
N PHE A 81 1.32 -2.48 7.53
CA PHE A 81 1.04 -1.13 8.03
C PHE A 81 -0.47 -0.90 8.12
N ALA A 82 -0.99 -0.92 9.34
CA ALA A 82 -2.40 -0.66 9.62
C ALA A 82 -2.61 0.83 9.92
N ILE A 83 -3.19 1.54 8.96
CA ILE A 83 -3.46 2.98 9.05
C ILE A 83 -4.58 3.24 10.06
N LYS A 84 -4.34 4.13 11.01
CA LYS A 84 -5.32 4.55 12.03
C LYS A 84 -5.93 5.91 11.69
N GLN A 85 -5.09 6.88 11.31
CA GLN A 85 -5.51 8.24 10.97
C GLN A 85 -4.51 8.91 10.03
N PHE A 86 -4.89 10.04 9.45
CA PHE A 86 -3.98 10.84 8.63
C PHE A 86 -4.28 12.34 8.78
N ARG A 87 -3.29 13.17 8.48
CA ARG A 87 -3.40 14.64 8.48
C ARG A 87 -2.70 15.21 7.27
N GLU A 88 -3.32 16.18 6.61
CA GLU A 88 -2.73 16.94 5.51
C GLU A 88 -2.34 18.33 6.03
N LEU A 89 -1.05 18.67 5.88
CA LEU A 89 -0.47 19.90 6.36
C LEU A 89 -0.19 20.81 5.16
N ILE A 90 -0.87 21.94 5.12
CA ILE A 90 -0.71 22.97 4.09
C ILE A 90 0.28 24.03 4.60
N PRO A 91 1.30 24.40 3.81
CA PRO A 91 2.21 25.48 4.18
C PRO A 91 1.46 26.80 4.40
N ARG A 92 1.75 27.49 5.52
CA ARG A 92 1.12 28.78 5.86
C ARG A 92 1.37 29.86 4.81
N SER A 93 2.51 29.81 4.13
CA SER A 93 2.86 30.75 3.05
C SER A 93 1.85 30.75 1.91
N ILE A 94 1.12 29.65 1.70
CA ILE A 94 0.14 29.48 0.63
C ILE A 94 -1.23 29.99 1.06
N VAL A 95 -1.58 29.75 2.33
CA VAL A 95 -2.81 30.26 2.92
C VAL A 95 -2.78 31.78 3.08
N ALA A 96 -1.59 32.35 3.32
CA ALA A 96 -1.40 33.79 3.52
C ALA A 96 -1.40 34.62 2.23
N ILE A 97 -1.49 33.99 1.05
CA ILE A 97 -1.55 34.70 -0.23
C ILE A 97 -2.90 35.44 -0.29
N PRO A 98 -2.91 36.78 -0.44
CA PRO A 98 -4.14 37.51 -0.67
C PRO A 98 -4.74 37.04 -1.99
N THR A 99 -5.79 36.25 -1.93
CA THR A 99 -6.49 35.78 -3.12
C THR A 99 -7.78 36.57 -3.29
N ASP A 100 -7.92 37.24 -4.42
CA ASP A 100 -9.19 37.87 -4.84
C ASP A 100 -10.30 36.84 -5.13
N ASN A 101 -9.98 35.54 -5.07
CA ASN A 101 -10.86 34.43 -5.38
C ASN A 101 -11.17 33.57 -4.13
N PRO A 102 -12.34 33.74 -3.50
CA PRO A 102 -12.80 32.93 -2.37
C PRO A 102 -12.80 31.41 -2.64
N SER A 103 -12.94 31.02 -3.91
CA SER A 103 -12.97 29.62 -4.35
C SER A 103 -11.64 28.88 -4.22
N TYR A 104 -10.51 29.59 -4.07
CA TYR A 104 -9.19 28.96 -3.92
C TYR A 104 -9.02 28.28 -2.55
N LEU A 105 -9.47 28.94 -1.48
CA LEU A 105 -9.41 28.39 -0.13
C LEU A 105 -10.32 27.16 0.02
N ASP A 106 -11.48 27.18 -0.64
CA ASP A 106 -12.39 26.03 -0.71
C ASP A 106 -11.81 24.83 -1.48
N GLN A 107 -10.87 25.06 -2.39
CA GLN A 107 -10.15 23.97 -3.05
C GLN A 107 -9.04 23.41 -2.15
N LEU A 108 -8.34 24.27 -1.40
CA LEU A 108 -7.31 23.87 -0.45
C LEU A 108 -7.88 23.10 0.76
N SER A 109 -9.14 23.33 1.13
CA SER A 109 -9.79 22.61 2.23
C SER A 109 -10.15 21.16 1.89
N LYS A 110 -10.10 20.77 0.61
CA LYS A 110 -10.39 19.41 0.16
C LYS A 110 -9.15 18.54 0.31
N ASN A 111 -9.33 17.39 0.96
CA ASN A 111 -8.27 16.40 1.09
C ASN A 111 -7.80 15.92 -0.29
N LEU A 112 -6.48 15.88 -0.46
CA LEU A 112 -5.80 15.33 -1.61
C LEU A 112 -5.80 13.80 -1.60
N THR A 113 -5.76 13.22 -0.40
CA THR A 113 -5.63 11.78 -0.16
C THR A 113 -6.88 11.18 0.45
N ARG A 114 -7.00 9.87 0.38
CA ARG A 114 -8.01 9.10 1.13
C ARG A 114 -7.28 8.12 2.04
N SER A 115 -7.51 8.23 3.34
CA SER A 115 -6.79 7.47 4.36
C SER A 115 -5.27 7.68 4.28
N GLY A 116 -4.81 8.88 3.91
CA GLY A 116 -3.39 9.19 3.76
C GLY A 116 -2.73 8.64 2.49
N LEU A 117 -3.49 7.96 1.63
CA LEU A 117 -3.00 7.38 0.37
C LEU A 117 -3.52 8.14 -0.85
N THR A 118 -2.67 8.27 -1.87
CA THR A 118 -3.06 8.87 -3.15
C THR A 118 -4.05 7.97 -3.90
N SER A 119 -4.85 8.56 -4.79
CA SER A 119 -5.77 7.78 -5.64
C SER A 119 -5.04 6.75 -6.50
N VAL A 120 -3.85 7.09 -7.02
CA VAL A 120 -3.01 6.17 -7.81
C VAL A 120 -2.66 4.93 -7.00
N MET A 121 -2.23 5.11 -5.75
CA MET A 121 -1.87 4.02 -4.86
C MET A 121 -3.07 3.15 -4.50
N LEU A 122 -4.22 3.75 -4.17
CA LEU A 122 -5.45 3.01 -3.88
C LEU A 122 -5.95 2.20 -5.08
N ASN A 123 -5.89 2.77 -6.28
CA ASN A 123 -6.27 2.07 -7.50
C ASN A 123 -5.31 0.91 -7.80
N PHE A 124 -4.01 1.10 -7.54
CA PHE A 124 -3.04 0.02 -7.66
C PHE A 124 -3.29 -1.11 -6.66
N LEU A 125 -3.63 -0.80 -5.41
CA LEU A 125 -3.98 -1.81 -4.40
C LEU A 125 -5.20 -2.63 -4.81
N ARG A 126 -6.26 -1.98 -5.29
CA ARG A 126 -7.45 -2.66 -5.84
C ARG A 126 -7.12 -3.56 -7.02
N LEU A 127 -6.22 -3.13 -7.91
CA LEU A 127 -5.74 -3.98 -9.01
C LEU A 127 -4.97 -5.20 -8.49
N CYS A 128 -4.17 -5.05 -7.42
CA CYS A 128 -3.44 -6.18 -6.82
C CYS A 128 -4.40 -7.25 -6.28
N GLU A 129 -5.49 -6.85 -5.62
CA GLU A 129 -6.53 -7.77 -5.13
C GLU A 129 -7.19 -8.58 -6.25
N ILE A 130 -7.39 -7.94 -7.42
CA ILE A 130 -7.96 -8.61 -8.60
C ILE A 130 -6.92 -9.52 -9.28
N LEU A 131 -5.67 -9.09 -9.37
CA LEU A 131 -4.63 -9.81 -10.09
C LEU A 131 -4.18 -11.08 -9.36
N GLU A 132 -4.33 -11.15 -8.04
CA GLU A 132 -3.97 -12.32 -7.24
C GLU A 132 -4.70 -13.61 -7.68
N PRO A 133 -6.04 -13.68 -7.73
CA PRO A 133 -6.73 -14.85 -8.26
C PRO A 133 -6.47 -15.07 -9.76
N MET A 134 -6.15 -14.01 -10.51
CA MET A 134 -5.79 -14.15 -11.93
C MET A 134 -4.44 -14.85 -12.12
N GLN A 135 -3.53 -14.87 -11.14
CA GLN A 135 -2.24 -15.56 -11.30
C GLN A 135 -2.41 -17.06 -11.53
N GLU A 136 -3.32 -17.73 -10.81
CA GLU A 136 -3.60 -19.16 -11.01
C GLU A 136 -4.17 -19.41 -12.40
N LEU A 137 -5.12 -18.55 -12.82
CA LEU A 137 -5.73 -18.62 -14.15
C LEU A 137 -4.71 -18.41 -15.27
N MET A 138 -3.87 -17.39 -15.16
CA MET A 138 -2.82 -17.11 -16.13
C MET A 138 -1.80 -18.24 -16.20
N SER A 139 -1.43 -18.82 -15.05
CA SER A 139 -0.53 -19.97 -15.02
C SER A 139 -1.11 -21.16 -15.77
N ARG A 140 -2.40 -21.48 -15.56
CA ARG A 140 -3.06 -22.59 -16.28
C ARG A 140 -3.22 -22.30 -17.77
N HIS A 141 -3.56 -21.08 -18.15
CA HIS A 141 -3.67 -20.71 -19.55
C HIS A 141 -2.33 -20.80 -20.29
N LYS A 142 -1.20 -20.54 -19.62
CA LYS A 142 0.13 -20.72 -20.22
C LYS A 142 0.50 -22.18 -20.45
N THR A 143 -0.04 -23.10 -19.65
CA THR A 143 0.29 -24.54 -19.71
C THR A 143 -0.76 -25.36 -20.45
N THR A 144 -1.93 -24.79 -20.75
CA THR A 144 -3.03 -25.45 -21.45
C THR A 144 -3.38 -24.66 -22.71
N THR A 145 -3.86 -25.33 -23.75
CA THR A 145 -4.36 -24.66 -24.97
C THR A 145 -5.78 -24.09 -24.79
N PHE A 146 -6.35 -24.21 -23.59
CA PHE A 146 -7.71 -23.75 -23.29
C PHE A 146 -7.78 -22.24 -23.26
N SER A 147 -8.95 -21.69 -23.61
CA SER A 147 -9.19 -20.26 -23.47
C SER A 147 -9.12 -19.83 -21.99
N PRO A 148 -8.84 -18.55 -21.69
CA PRO A 148 -8.86 -18.04 -20.31
C PRO A 148 -10.20 -18.30 -19.60
N ARG A 149 -11.31 -18.25 -20.34
CA ARG A 149 -12.66 -18.54 -19.82
C ARG A 149 -12.81 -20.00 -19.40
N ASP A 150 -12.27 -20.93 -20.19
CA ASP A 150 -12.36 -22.37 -19.87
C ASP A 150 -11.43 -22.73 -18.71
N CYS A 151 -10.22 -22.14 -18.65
CA CYS A 151 -9.34 -22.24 -17.50
C CYS A 151 -10.06 -21.82 -16.20
N MET A 152 -10.80 -20.72 -16.25
CA MET A 152 -11.59 -20.23 -15.12
C MET A 152 -12.66 -21.24 -14.67
N LYS A 153 -13.44 -21.78 -15.62
CA LYS A 153 -14.46 -22.79 -15.32
C LYS A 153 -13.85 -24.01 -14.63
N THR A 154 -12.72 -24.51 -15.14
CA THR A 154 -12.03 -25.66 -14.54
C THR A 154 -11.50 -25.35 -13.14
N ILE A 155 -10.93 -24.16 -12.91
CA ILE A 155 -10.47 -23.74 -11.56
C ILE A 155 -11.65 -23.70 -10.59
N LEU A 156 -12.75 -23.06 -10.97
CA LEU A 156 -13.94 -22.93 -10.12
C LEU A 156 -14.55 -24.28 -9.80
N HIS A 157 -14.68 -25.16 -10.80
CA HIS A 157 -15.20 -26.51 -10.59
C HIS A 157 -14.30 -27.31 -9.63
N GLN A 158 -12.98 -27.25 -9.80
CA GLN A 158 -12.05 -27.95 -8.91
C GLN A 158 -12.09 -27.42 -7.48
N ARG A 159 -12.18 -26.09 -7.29
CA ARG A 159 -12.33 -25.49 -5.96
C ARG A 159 -13.64 -25.92 -5.31
N TRP A 160 -14.75 -25.85 -6.06
CA TRP A 160 -16.05 -26.31 -5.60
C TRP A 160 -16.05 -27.79 -5.19
N SER A 161 -15.53 -28.68 -6.04
CA SER A 161 -15.42 -30.11 -5.72
C SER A 161 -14.61 -30.37 -4.45
N LYS A 162 -13.52 -29.63 -4.21
CA LYS A 162 -12.73 -29.71 -2.96
C LYS A 162 -13.55 -29.27 -1.74
N THR A 163 -14.25 -28.14 -1.83
CA THR A 163 -15.12 -27.64 -0.75
C THR A 163 -16.22 -28.64 -0.41
N CYS A 164 -16.87 -29.25 -1.41
CA CYS A 164 -17.89 -30.27 -1.20
C CYS A 164 -17.34 -31.60 -0.65
N SER A 165 -16.06 -31.91 -0.88
CA SER A 165 -15.44 -33.17 -0.43
C SER A 165 -14.89 -33.13 1.00
N GLY A 166 -15.02 -32.00 1.71
CA GLY A 166 -14.66 -31.89 3.14
C GLY A 166 -13.17 -32.07 3.48
N LYS A 167 -12.27 -32.04 2.49
CA LYS A 167 -10.82 -32.11 2.73
C LYS A 167 -10.26 -30.70 2.91
N TYR A 168 -10.23 -30.23 4.16
CA TYR A 168 -9.37 -29.14 4.60
C TYR A 168 -7.94 -29.65 4.83
#